data_AF-A0A3A0CI89-F1
#
_entry.id   AF-A0A3A0CI89-F1
#
_cell.length_a   1.000
_cell.length_b   1.000
_cell.length_c   1.000
_cell.angle_alpha   90.00
_cell.angle_beta   90.00
_cell.angle_gamma   90.00
#
_symmetry.space_group_name_H-M   'P 1'
#
loop_
_entity.id
_entity.type
_entity.pdbx_description
1 polymer ?
#
loop_
_entity_poly.entity_id
_entity_poly.type
_entity_poly.pdbx_seq_one_letter_code
_entity_poly.pdbx_strand_id
1 'polypeptide(L)'
;MRQSQPALMTDHDLVRYYAQRAGEYEKIYAKPERQHDLAIAARWLQSELAQRNVLEIGCGTGYWTKSLSATAKAILATDRNPEVLAIARAKQYPNSNITFALADMRALPVANNFCEAIFGGFIWSHL
;
A
#
# COMPACT_ATOMS: atom_id res chain seq x y z
N MET A 1 -1.95 45.21 -10.23
CA MET A 1 -2.23 43.77 -10.40
C MET A 1 -1.80 43.07 -9.13
N ARG A 2 -2.74 42.54 -8.32
CA ARG A 2 -2.41 41.77 -7.12
C ARG A 2 -1.98 40.36 -7.56
N GLN A 3 -0.79 39.95 -7.17
CA GLN A 3 -0.34 38.57 -7.31
C GLN A 3 -1.16 37.71 -6.34
N SER A 4 -1.89 36.74 -6.88
CA SER A 4 -2.65 35.76 -6.11
C SER A 4 -1.67 34.82 -5.40
N GLN A 5 -1.64 34.82 -4.07
CA GLN A 5 -1.01 33.75 -3.29
C GLN A 5 -1.64 32.40 -3.64
N PRO A 6 -0.88 31.30 -3.79
CA PRO A 6 -1.48 29.98 -3.87
C PRO A 6 -2.18 29.69 -2.54
N ALA A 7 -3.46 29.33 -2.60
CA ALA A 7 -4.22 28.93 -1.42
C ALA A 7 -3.51 27.78 -0.71
N LEU A 8 -3.35 27.87 0.62
CA LEU A 8 -2.90 26.77 1.46
C LEU A 8 -3.91 25.62 1.32
N MET A 9 -3.54 24.56 0.59
CA MET A 9 -4.32 23.33 0.54
C MET A 9 -4.43 22.74 1.94
N THR A 10 -5.64 22.39 2.35
CA THR A 10 -5.85 21.68 3.61
C THR A 10 -5.34 20.24 3.48
N ASP A 11 -5.07 19.55 4.61
CA ASP A 11 -4.65 18.15 4.59
C ASP A 11 -5.65 17.26 3.84
N HIS A 12 -6.94 17.59 3.94
CA HIS A 12 -8.02 16.92 3.21
C HIS A 12 -7.96 17.17 1.68
N ASP A 13 -7.54 18.35 1.24
CA ASP A 13 -7.36 18.66 -0.19
C ASP A 13 -6.12 17.94 -0.77
N LEU A 14 -5.06 17.83 0.02
CA LEU A 14 -3.88 17.02 -0.34
C LEU A 14 -4.24 15.54 -0.46
N VAL A 15 -4.98 14.98 0.50
CA VAL A 15 -5.43 13.57 0.47
C VAL A 15 -6.24 13.27 -0.80
N ARG A 16 -7.16 14.16 -1.18
CA ARG A 16 -7.98 14.00 -2.40
C ARG A 16 -7.17 14.20 -3.68
N TYR A 17 -6.21 15.13 -3.69
CA TYR A 17 -5.27 15.32 -4.80
C TYR A 17 -4.39 14.09 -5.02
N TYR A 18 -3.81 13.53 -3.94
CA TYR A 18 -3.02 12.29 -4.00
C TYR A 18 -3.86 11.08 -4.40
N ALA A 19 -5.13 11.02 -3.97
CA ALA A 19 -6.08 9.98 -4.35
C ALA A 19 -6.33 9.93 -5.86
N GLN A 20 -6.61 11.07 -6.49
CA GLN A 20 -6.83 11.15 -7.95
C GLN A 20 -5.57 10.75 -8.74
N ARG A 21 -4.39 10.96 -8.15
CA ARG A 21 -3.09 10.60 -8.74
C ARG A 21 -2.57 9.23 -8.28
N ALA A 22 -3.28 8.50 -7.42
CA ALA A 22 -2.89 7.18 -6.93
C ALA A 22 -2.62 6.20 -8.07
N GLY A 23 -3.48 6.22 -9.09
CA GLY A 23 -3.26 5.46 -10.32
C GLY A 23 -2.05 5.90 -11.14
N GLU A 24 -1.61 7.17 -11.03
CA GLU A 24 -0.37 7.64 -11.64
C GLU A 24 0.86 7.21 -10.87
N TYR A 25 0.82 7.17 -9.54
CA TYR A 25 1.91 6.64 -8.71
C TYR A 25 2.16 5.17 -8.98
N GLU A 26 1.10 4.38 -9.20
CA GLU A 26 1.25 2.97 -9.55
C GLU A 26 1.96 2.75 -10.90
N LYS A 27 1.89 3.71 -11.85
CA LYS A 27 2.63 3.64 -13.12
C LYS A 27 4.14 3.53 -12.92
N ILE A 28 4.64 3.95 -11.75
CA ILE A 28 6.05 3.79 -11.42
C ILE A 28 6.48 2.31 -11.41
N TYR A 29 5.55 1.40 -11.11
CA TYR A 29 5.76 -0.05 -11.14
C TYR A 29 5.62 -0.64 -12.54
N ALA A 30 5.12 0.11 -13.53
CA ALA A 30 5.00 -0.33 -14.92
C ALA A 30 6.23 0.04 -15.76
N LYS A 31 7.21 0.74 -15.18
CA LYS A 31 8.45 1.15 -15.86
C LYS A 31 9.22 -0.08 -16.36
N PRO A 32 9.48 -0.23 -17.67
CA PRO A 32 10.17 -1.40 -18.23
C PRO A 32 11.50 -1.70 -17.56
N GLU A 33 12.29 -0.66 -17.29
CA GLU A 33 13.60 -0.75 -16.65
C GLU A 33 13.56 -1.29 -15.21
N ARG A 34 12.38 -1.32 -14.57
CA ARG A 34 12.19 -1.83 -13.20
C ARG A 34 11.61 -3.24 -13.14
N GLN A 35 11.11 -3.78 -14.26
CA GLN A 35 10.35 -5.04 -14.23
C GLN A 35 11.19 -6.21 -13.74
N HIS A 36 12.48 -6.25 -14.10
CA HIS A 36 13.38 -7.31 -13.66
C HIS A 36 13.54 -7.31 -12.14
N ASP A 37 13.89 -6.16 -11.56
CA ASP A 37 14.12 -6.01 -10.13
C ASP A 37 12.82 -6.18 -9.33
N LEU A 38 11.70 -5.65 -9.83
CA LEU A 38 10.39 -5.83 -9.21
C LEU A 38 9.99 -7.31 -9.19
N ALA A 39 10.27 -8.07 -10.25
CA ALA A 39 10.00 -9.50 -10.29
C ALA A 39 10.90 -10.28 -9.31
N ILE A 40 12.17 -9.90 -9.17
CA ILE A 40 13.07 -10.48 -8.16
C ILE A 40 12.56 -10.20 -6.75
N ALA A 41 12.24 -8.95 -6.44
CA ALA A 41 11.71 -8.54 -5.15
C ALA A 41 10.39 -9.24 -4.82
N ALA A 42 9.46 -9.32 -5.78
CA ALA A 42 8.20 -10.03 -5.63
C ALA A 42 8.41 -11.51 -5.28
N ARG A 43 9.29 -12.21 -6.00
CA ARG A 43 9.60 -13.63 -5.71
C ARG A 43 10.23 -13.81 -4.34
N TRP A 44 11.17 -12.94 -3.98
CA TRP A 44 11.81 -12.98 -2.66
C TRP A 44 10.79 -12.76 -1.55
N LEU A 45 9.96 -11.71 -1.64
CA LEU A 45 8.89 -11.42 -0.68
C LEU A 45 7.90 -12.58 -0.56
N GLN A 46 7.50 -13.17 -1.69
CA GLN A 46 6.61 -14.32 -1.71
C GLN A 46 7.18 -15.53 -0.98
N SER A 47 8.50 -15.75 -1.08
CA SER A 47 9.20 -16.82 -0.36
C SER A 47 9.30 -16.52 1.13
N GLU A 48 9.78 -15.33 1.51
CA GLU A 48 10.00 -14.96 2.92
C GLU A 48 8.71 -14.86 3.73
N LEU A 49 7.64 -14.38 3.09
CA LEU A 49 6.34 -14.13 3.72
C LEU A 49 5.33 -15.26 3.48
N ALA A 50 5.75 -16.36 2.84
CA ALA A 50 4.91 -17.52 2.60
C ALA A 50 4.32 -18.08 3.91
N GLN A 51 3.01 -18.38 3.88
CA GLN A 51 2.27 -18.99 5.00
C GLN A 51 2.27 -18.19 6.31
N ARG A 52 2.68 -16.93 6.29
CA ARG A 52 2.65 -16.03 7.45
C ARG A 52 1.39 -15.17 7.49
N ASN A 53 0.99 -14.76 8.69
CA ASN A 53 0.08 -13.64 8.90
C ASN A 53 0.86 -12.32 8.79
N VAL A 54 0.59 -11.55 7.75
CA VAL A 54 1.36 -10.35 7.39
C VAL A 54 0.56 -9.08 7.69
N LEU A 55 1.20 -8.11 8.34
CA LEU A 55 0.73 -6.72 8.38
C LEU A 55 1.46 -5.93 7.28
N GLU A 56 0.71 -5.38 6.34
CA GLU A 56 1.23 -4.42 5.37
C GLU A 56 0.87 -3.00 5.80
N ILE A 57 1.89 -2.16 5.99
CA ILE A 57 1.76 -0.74 6.35
C ILE A 57 1.95 0.10 5.10
N GLY A 58 0.98 0.97 4.82
CA GLY A 58 0.99 1.81 3.62
C GLY A 58 0.82 1.00 2.34
N CYS A 59 -0.21 0.16 2.27
CA CYS A 59 -0.46 -0.71 1.11
C CYS A 59 -0.76 0.07 -0.18
N GLY A 60 -1.10 1.36 -0.07
CA GLY A 60 -1.45 2.21 -1.20
C GLY A 60 -2.60 1.61 -2.00
N THR A 61 -2.45 1.60 -3.32
CA THR A 61 -3.41 0.98 -4.24
C THR A 61 -3.31 -0.55 -4.29
N GLY A 62 -2.49 -1.18 -3.45
CA GLY A 62 -2.42 -2.63 -3.29
C GLY A 62 -1.49 -3.37 -4.27
N TYR A 63 -0.47 -2.68 -4.82
CA TYR A 63 0.49 -3.30 -5.75
C TYR A 63 1.22 -4.49 -5.12
N TRP A 64 1.88 -4.28 -3.98
CA TRP A 64 2.60 -5.34 -3.27
C TRP A 64 1.64 -6.33 -2.61
N THR A 65 0.52 -5.85 -2.04
CA THR A 65 -0.56 -6.70 -1.52
C THR A 65 -0.94 -7.81 -2.50
N LYS A 66 -1.01 -7.49 -3.81
CA LYS A 66 -1.30 -8.49 -4.85
C LYS A 66 -0.24 -9.58 -4.92
N SER A 67 1.04 -9.22 -4.91
CA SER A 67 2.13 -10.19 -4.91
C SER A 67 2.14 -11.04 -3.62
N LEU A 68 1.99 -10.41 -2.46
CA LEU A 68 2.00 -11.06 -1.16
C LEU A 68 0.83 -12.04 -0.99
N SER A 69 -0.35 -11.68 -1.48
CA SER A 69 -1.57 -12.50 -1.37
C SER A 69 -1.45 -13.88 -2.02
N ALA A 70 -0.52 -14.04 -2.97
CA ALA A 70 -0.27 -15.31 -3.64
C ALA A 70 0.25 -16.41 -2.69
N THR A 71 1.01 -16.06 -1.65
CA THR A 71 1.69 -17.04 -0.78
C THR A 71 1.48 -16.84 0.72
N ALA A 72 1.13 -15.63 1.17
CA ALA A 72 0.84 -15.35 2.57
C ALA A 72 -0.39 -16.13 3.06
N LYS A 73 -0.45 -16.43 4.36
CA LYS A 73 -1.60 -17.09 4.97
C LYS A 73 -2.78 -16.13 5.13
N ALA A 74 -2.49 -14.94 5.65
CA ALA A 74 -3.44 -13.84 5.79
C ALA A 74 -2.71 -12.51 5.71
N ILE A 75 -3.37 -11.48 5.19
CA ILE A 75 -2.82 -10.13 5.07
C ILE A 75 -3.79 -9.14 5.71
N LEU A 76 -3.32 -8.36 6.67
CA LEU A 76 -3.94 -7.12 7.09
C LEU A 76 -3.24 -5.97 6.37
N ALA A 77 -3.85 -5.45 5.31
CA ALA A 77 -3.31 -4.37 4.50
C ALA A 77 -3.87 -3.03 4.96
N THR A 78 -3.00 -2.14 5.40
CA THR A 78 -3.37 -0.86 6.01
C THR A 78 -2.87 0.32 5.21
N ASP A 79 -3.67 1.36 5.12
CA ASP A 79 -3.24 2.67 4.64
C ASP A 79 -4.02 3.76 5.38
N ARG A 80 -3.46 4.96 5.49
CA ARG A 80 -4.14 6.11 6.12
C ARG A 80 -5.09 6.81 5.16
N ASN A 81 -4.97 6.55 3.85
CA ASN A 81 -5.78 7.19 2.82
C ASN A 81 -6.96 6.27 2.41
N PRO A 82 -8.21 6.65 2.68
CA PRO A 82 -9.38 5.82 2.33
C PRO A 82 -9.57 5.63 0.82
N GLU A 83 -9.10 6.57 0.00
CA GLU A 83 -9.29 6.52 -1.46
C GLU A 83 -8.36 5.49 -2.12
N VAL A 84 -7.11 5.37 -1.67
CA VAL A 84 -6.21 4.33 -2.20
C VAL A 84 -6.64 2.93 -1.75
N LEU A 85 -7.25 2.82 -0.55
CA LEU A 85 -7.90 1.59 -0.10
C LEU A 85 -9.12 1.23 -0.95
N ALA A 86 -9.91 2.21 -1.39
CA ALA A 86 -11.02 1.95 -2.30
C ALA A 86 -10.53 1.36 -3.63
N ILE A 87 -9.43 1.89 -4.17
CA ILE A 87 -8.77 1.35 -5.37
C ILE A 87 -8.26 -0.06 -5.11
N ALA A 88 -7.57 -0.29 -3.99
CA ALA A 88 -7.05 -1.60 -3.63
C ALA A 88 -8.17 -2.64 -3.54
N ARG A 89 -9.24 -2.33 -2.80
CA ARG A 89 -10.41 -3.22 -2.65
C ARG A 89 -11.09 -3.58 -3.97
N ALA A 90 -11.03 -2.71 -4.97
CA ALA A 90 -11.63 -2.94 -6.28
C ALA A 90 -10.80 -3.87 -7.20
N LYS A 91 -9.55 -4.20 -6.82
CA LYS A 91 -8.68 -5.05 -7.63
C LYS A 91 -8.99 -6.53 -7.47
N GLN A 92 -8.59 -7.29 -8.48
CA GLN A 92 -8.56 -8.75 -8.42
C GLN A 92 -7.25 -9.24 -7.81
N TYR A 93 -7.39 -10.14 -6.85
CA TYR A 93 -6.30 -10.76 -6.10
C TYR A 93 -6.26 -12.27 -6.37
N PRO A 94 -5.05 -12.88 -6.37
CA PRO A 94 -4.89 -14.32 -6.47
C PRO A 94 -5.73 -15.12 -5.45
N ASN A 95 -5.82 -14.62 -4.21
CA ASN A 95 -6.51 -15.29 -3.11
C ASN A 95 -7.37 -14.29 -2.32
N SER A 96 -8.40 -14.81 -1.64
CA SER A 96 -9.30 -14.04 -0.76
C SER A 96 -8.79 -13.99 0.69
N ASN A 97 -7.49 -13.80 0.88
CA ASN A 97 -6.80 -13.82 2.19
C ASN A 97 -6.42 -12.42 2.69
N ILE A 98 -7.11 -11.38 2.21
CA ILE A 98 -6.75 -9.98 2.45
C ILE A 98 -7.87 -9.28 3.19
N THR A 99 -7.53 -8.62 4.30
CA THR A 99 -8.37 -7.66 5.00
C THR A 99 -7.75 -6.28 4.86
N PHE A 100 -8.46 -5.35 4.24
CA PHE A 100 -8.05 -3.95 4.17
C PHE A 100 -8.60 -3.18 5.38
N ALA A 101 -7.79 -2.29 5.97
CA ALA A 101 -8.21 -1.43 7.07
C ALA A 101 -7.63 -0.01 6.93
N LEU A 102 -8.41 1.00 7.31
CA LEU A 102 -7.94 2.38 7.44
C LEU A 102 -7.15 2.50 8.75
N ALA A 103 -5.86 2.82 8.66
CA ALA A 103 -5.02 3.00 9.84
C ALA A 103 -3.84 3.95 9.58
N ASP A 104 -3.48 4.72 10.60
CA ASP A 104 -2.19 5.42 10.64
C ASP A 104 -1.13 4.45 11.18
N MET A 105 0.10 4.52 10.63
CA MET A 105 1.22 3.69 11.07
C MET A 105 1.55 3.85 12.57
N ARG A 106 1.17 4.96 13.19
CA ARG A 106 1.34 5.25 14.63
C ARG A 106 0.28 4.59 15.50
N ALA A 107 -0.81 4.08 14.91
CA ALA A 107 -1.96 3.50 15.61
C ALA A 107 -2.54 2.31 14.83
N LEU A 108 -1.75 1.23 14.72
CA LEU A 108 -2.11 0.05 13.92
C LEU A 108 -3.13 -0.85 14.65
N PRO A 109 -4.19 -1.32 13.95
CA PRO A 109 -5.26 -2.14 14.54
C PRO A 109 -4.88 -3.62 14.61
N VAL A 110 -3.71 -3.94 15.15
CA VAL A 110 -3.26 -5.32 15.33
C VAL A 110 -3.60 -5.81 16.73
N ALA A 111 -4.34 -6.92 16.82
CA ALA A 111 -4.47 -7.65 18.07
C ALA A 111 -3.09 -8.20 18.48
N ASN A 112 -2.81 -8.22 19.78
CA ASN A 112 -1.58 -8.84 20.30
C ASN A 112 -1.43 -10.25 19.72
N ASN A 113 -0.26 -10.55 19.13
CA ASN A 113 0.13 -11.83 18.54
C ASN A 113 -0.51 -12.22 17.19
N PHE A 114 -1.22 -11.34 16.48
CA PHE A 114 -1.74 -11.68 15.14
C PHE A 114 -0.67 -11.71 14.04
N CYS A 115 0.35 -10.85 14.16
CA CYS A 115 1.28 -10.54 13.08
C CYS A 115 2.61 -11.29 13.24
N GLU A 116 2.97 -12.12 12.26
CA GLU A 116 4.24 -12.87 12.20
C GLU A 116 5.30 -12.15 11.36
N ALA A 117 4.88 -11.21 10.51
CA ALA A 117 5.78 -10.38 9.71
C ALA A 117 5.13 -9.03 9.35
N ILE A 118 5.93 -7.97 9.34
CA ILE A 118 5.52 -6.62 8.93
C ILE A 118 6.20 -6.28 7.61
N PHE A 119 5.44 -5.77 6.65
CA PHE A 119 5.95 -5.27 5.38
C PHE A 119 5.52 -3.82 5.17
N GLY A 120 6.41 -3.00 4.58
CA GLY A 120 6.12 -1.62 4.21
C GLY A 120 6.95 -1.22 2.99
N GLY A 121 6.32 -1.19 1.82
CA GLY A 121 6.96 -0.76 0.58
C GLY A 121 7.01 0.76 0.49
N PHE A 122 8.21 1.33 0.35
CA PHE A 122 8.41 2.79 0.17
C PHE A 122 7.91 3.69 1.32
N ILE A 123 7.72 3.14 2.52
CA ILE A 123 7.25 3.93 3.68
C ILE A 123 8.36 4.76 4.34
N TRP A 124 9.63 4.41 4.15
CA TRP A 124 10.75 5.05 4.87
C TRP A 124 10.94 6.53 4.53
N SER A 125 10.55 6.97 3.34
CA SER A 125 10.58 8.39 2.96
C SER A 125 9.51 9.25 3.65
N HIS A 126 8.62 8.63 4.42
CA HIS A 126 7.47 9.27 5.08
C HIS A 126 7.49 9.13 6.60
N LEU A 127 8.57 8.56 7.17
CA LEU A 127 8.82 8.49 8.61
C LEU A 127 9.52 9.75 9.13
#